data_AF-A0A440AQE5-F1
#
_entry.id   AF-A0A440AQE5-F1
#
_cell.length_a   1.000
_cell.length_b   1.000
_cell.length_c   1.000
_cell.angle_alpha   90.00
_cell.angle_beta   90.00
_cell.angle_gamma   90.00
#
_symmetry.space_group_name_H-M   'P 1'
#
loop_
_entity.id
_entity.type
_entity.pdbx_description
1 polymer ?
#
loop_
_entity_poly.entity_id
_entity_poly.type
_entity_poly.pdbx_seq_one_letter_code
_entity_poly.pdbx_strand_id
1 'polypeptide(L)'
;MIYMPQTIIATCAFPGTYDVDKNLGLHLSYIEEAASAGASLVVFPETSLQGYPAIRDLGKLEDVITKAQGIAESVPDGTSVQ
;
A
#
# COMPACT_ATOMS: atom_id res chain seq x y z
N MET A 1 -36.26 6.92 -12.48
CA MET A 1 -35.20 6.15 -11.80
C MET A 1 -33.89 6.88 -12.02
N ILE A 2 -33.18 7.25 -10.96
CA ILE A 2 -31.86 7.90 -11.07
C ILE A 2 -30.82 6.77 -11.15
N TYR A 3 -30.01 6.75 -12.21
CA TYR A 3 -28.87 5.84 -12.33
C TYR A 3 -27.77 6.32 -11.37
N MET A 4 -27.37 5.47 -10.42
CA MET A 4 -26.15 5.66 -9.65
C MET A 4 -25.09 4.73 -10.26
N PRO A 5 -23.94 5.25 -10.69
CA PRO A 5 -22.85 4.40 -11.17
C PRO A 5 -22.41 3.47 -10.05
N GLN A 6 -22.31 2.18 -10.35
CA GLN A 6 -21.80 1.18 -9.42
C GLN A 6 -20.26 1.20 -9.49
N THR A 7 -19.61 1.66 -8.41
CA THR A 7 -18.15 1.58 -8.29
C THR A 7 -17.74 0.19 -7.84
N ILE A 8 -16.89 -0.47 -8.63
CA ILE A 8 -16.26 -1.73 -8.25
C ILE A 8 -14.89 -1.42 -7.65
N ILE A 9 -14.63 -1.92 -6.45
CA ILE A 9 -13.37 -1.71 -5.72
C ILE A 9 -12.73 -3.07 -5.50
N ALA A 10 -11.47 -3.23 -5.91
CA ALA A 10 -10.66 -4.39 -5.60
C ALA A 10 -9.84 -4.15 -4.33
N THR A 11 -9.87 -5.10 -3.40
CA THR A 11 -9.02 -5.09 -2.21
C THR A 11 -7.97 -6.19 -2.33
N CYS A 12 -6.71 -5.86 -2.05
CA CYS A 12 -5.60 -6.79 -2.24
C CYS A 12 -5.16 -7.44 -0.92
N ALA A 13 -5.27 -8.77 -0.83
CA ALA A 13 -4.54 -9.56 0.16
C ALA A 13 -3.08 -9.68 -0.29
N PHE A 14 -2.28 -8.65 0.02
CA PHE A 14 -0.95 -8.47 -0.57
C PHE A 14 0.14 -9.26 0.19
N PRO A 15 0.89 -10.18 -0.47
CA PRO A 15 1.97 -10.93 0.15
C PRO A 15 3.28 -10.11 0.16
N GLY A 16 3.25 -8.99 0.89
CA GLY A 16 4.34 -8.01 0.90
C GLY A 16 5.68 -8.57 1.37
N THR A 17 6.76 -8.09 0.78
CA THR A 17 8.15 -8.39 1.16
C THR A 17 8.93 -7.10 1.46
N TYR A 18 10.22 -7.20 1.80
CA TYR A 18 11.10 -6.03 1.91
C TYR A 18 11.87 -5.74 0.60
N ASP A 19 11.49 -6.41 -0.50
CA ASP A 19 12.06 -6.20 -1.84
C ASP A 19 11.10 -5.30 -2.63
N VAL A 20 11.53 -4.06 -2.88
CA VAL A 20 10.72 -3.02 -3.53
C VAL A 20 10.40 -3.39 -4.97
N ASP A 21 11.36 -3.95 -5.72
CA ASP A 21 11.17 -4.30 -7.12
C ASP A 21 10.16 -5.45 -7.26
N LYS A 22 10.27 -6.44 -6.36
CA LYS A 22 9.29 -7.53 -6.29
C LYS A 22 7.90 -7.03 -5.94
N ASN A 23 7.79 -6.15 -4.94
CA ASN A 23 6.51 -5.59 -4.55
C ASN A 23 5.91 -4.72 -5.66
N LEU A 24 6.72 -3.92 -6.37
CA LEU A 24 6.29 -3.13 -7.52
C LEU A 24 5.72 -4.02 -8.62
N GLY A 25 6.41 -5.11 -8.95
CA GLY A 25 5.91 -6.10 -9.91
C GLY A 25 4.55 -6.68 -9.51
N LEU A 26 4.36 -6.99 -8.22
CA LEU A 26 3.07 -7.45 -7.70
C LEU A 26 1.99 -6.37 -7.79
N HIS A 27 2.28 -5.11 -7.43
CA HIS A 27 1.32 -4.00 -7.56
C HIS A 27 0.81 -3.87 -8.99
N LEU A 28 1.73 -3.84 -9.96
CA LEU A 28 1.39 -3.73 -11.38
C LEU A 28 0.52 -4.91 -11.85
N SER A 29 0.84 -6.13 -11.41
CA SER A 29 0.04 -7.31 -11.75
C SER A 29 -1.38 -7.25 -11.18
N TYR A 30 -1.56 -6.78 -9.94
CA TYR A 30 -2.87 -6.67 -9.30
C TYR A 30 -3.69 -5.51 -9.85
N ILE A 31 -3.04 -4.42 -10.27
CA ILE A 31 -3.70 -3.33 -11.00
C ILE A 31 -4.27 -3.86 -12.32
N GLU A 32 -3.49 -4.62 -13.09
CA GLU A 32 -3.93 -5.19 -14.37
C GLU A 32 -5.07 -6.21 -14.17
N GLU A 33 -4.96 -7.08 -13.18
CA GLU A 33 -6.01 -8.06 -12.83
C GLU A 33 -7.31 -7.36 -12.42
N ALA A 34 -7.24 -6.37 -11.55
CA ALA A 34 -8.40 -5.63 -11.08
C ALA A 34 -9.06 -4.81 -12.21
N ALA A 35 -8.26 -4.16 -13.06
CA ALA A 35 -8.75 -3.44 -14.22
C ALA A 35 -9.48 -4.40 -15.19
N SER A 36 -8.90 -5.59 -15.43
CA SER A 36 -9.53 -6.64 -16.25
C SER A 36 -10.84 -7.16 -15.65
N ALA A 37 -10.98 -7.12 -14.32
CA ALA A 37 -12.21 -7.45 -13.60
C ALA A 37 -13.23 -6.29 -13.52
N GLY A 38 -12.94 -5.14 -14.14
CA GLY A 38 -13.83 -3.97 -14.16
C GLY A 38 -13.75 -3.08 -12.91
N ALA A 39 -12.74 -3.26 -12.06
CA ALA A 39 -12.54 -2.40 -10.91
C ALA A 39 -12.17 -0.97 -11.34
N SER A 40 -12.75 0.01 -10.65
CA SER A 40 -12.44 1.43 -10.82
C SER A 40 -11.38 1.92 -9.83
N LEU A 41 -11.12 1.14 -8.78
CA LEU A 41 -10.15 1.43 -7.72
C LEU A 41 -9.53 0.13 -7.21
N VAL A 42 -8.23 0.15 -6.96
CA VAL A 42 -7.50 -0.92 -6.27
C VAL A 42 -6.95 -0.37 -4.97
N VAL A 43 -7.16 -1.08 -3.88
CA VAL A 43 -6.70 -0.68 -2.54
C VAL A 43 -5.64 -1.67 -2.06
N PHE A 44 -4.45 -1.14 -1.81
CA PHE A 44 -3.33 -1.89 -1.25
C PHE A 44 -3.15 -1.59 0.25
N PRO A 45 -2.51 -2.51 1.02
CA PRO A 45 -2.14 -2.25 2.41
C PRO A 45 -1.14 -1.09 2.55
N GLU A 46 -1.08 -0.53 3.76
CA GLU A 46 -0.13 0.53 4.14
C GLU A 46 1.32 0.09 3.89
N THR A 47 2.15 0.98 3.32
CA THR A 47 3.57 0.74 2.97
C THR A 47 3.83 -0.52 2.14
N SER A 48 2.84 -1.06 1.44
CA SER A 48 2.95 -2.33 0.69
C SER A 48 4.05 -2.34 -0.38
N LEU A 49 4.51 -1.18 -0.85
CA LEU A 49 5.67 -1.07 -1.74
C LEU A 49 7.00 -1.34 -1.01
N GLN A 50 7.24 -0.70 0.13
CA GLN A 50 8.47 -0.84 0.92
C GLN A 50 8.45 -2.03 1.90
N GLY A 51 7.25 -2.53 2.23
CA GLY A 51 7.00 -3.52 3.25
C GLY A 51 6.70 -2.90 4.62
N TYR A 52 5.79 -3.53 5.37
CA TYR A 52 5.43 -3.11 6.73
C TYR A 52 6.36 -3.79 7.75
N PRO A 53 6.88 -3.07 8.76
CA PRO A 53 7.80 -3.67 9.73
C PRO A 53 7.13 -4.73 10.60
N ALA A 54 7.79 -5.88 10.75
CA ALA A 54 7.37 -6.90 11.70
C ALA A 54 7.82 -6.55 13.13
N ILE A 55 6.93 -5.96 13.94
CA ILE A 55 7.18 -5.73 15.37
C ILE A 55 7.04 -7.06 16.11
N ARG A 56 8.19 -7.66 16.44
CA ARG A 56 8.27 -8.90 17.23
C ARG A 56 8.68 -8.67 18.69
N ASP A 57 9.15 -7.47 18.99
CA ASP A 57 9.62 -7.03 20.30
C ASP A 57 9.07 -5.63 20.58
N LEU A 58 8.17 -5.52 21.55
CA LEU A 58 7.54 -4.25 21.93
C LEU A 58 8.54 -3.26 22.54
N GLY A 59 9.68 -3.72 23.07
CA GLY A 59 10.75 -2.86 23.57
C GLY A 59 11.44 -2.05 22.48
N LYS A 60 11.22 -2.38 21.20
CA LYS A 60 11.78 -1.71 20.02
C LYS A 60 10.74 -0.96 19.20
N LEU A 61 9.54 -0.78 19.73
CA LEU A 61 8.41 -0.21 19.00
C LEU A 61 8.77 1.17 18.42
N GLU A 62 9.36 2.05 19.23
CA GLU A 62 9.73 3.41 18.83
C GLU A 62 10.73 3.38 17.67
N ASP A 63 11.82 2.63 17.80
CA ASP A 63 12.85 2.50 16.76
C ASP A 63 12.27 1.99 15.43
N VAL A 64 11.34 1.03 15.52
CA VAL A 64 10.67 0.44 14.36
C VAL A 64 9.75 1.46 13.68
N ILE A 65 8.99 2.23 14.44
CA ILE A 65 8.11 3.28 13.91
C ILE A 65 8.95 4.40 13.28
N THR A 66 9.99 4.89 13.97
CA THR A 66 10.89 5.92 13.43
C THR A 66 11.51 5.48 12.12
N LYS A 67 11.95 4.21 12.02
CA LYS A 67 12.49 3.67 10.78
C LYS A 67 11.43 3.62 9.66
N ALA A 68 10.21 3.16 9.96
CA ALA A 68 9.13 3.10 8.99
C ALA A 68 8.76 4.49 8.45
N GLN A 69 8.71 5.49 9.33
CA GLN A 69 8.49 6.89 8.96
C GLN A 69 9.64 7.46 8.11
N GLY A 70 10.89 7.10 8.42
CA GLY A 70 12.07 7.58 7.70
C GLY A 70 12.22 7.02 6.29
N ILE A 71 11.64 5.84 6.00
CA ILE A 71 11.64 5.25 4.65
C ILE A 71 10.37 5.58 3.85
N ALA A 72 9.36 6.16 4.49
CA ALA A 72 8.15 6.59 3.81
C ALA A 72 8.49 7.78 2.90
N GLU A 73 8.16 7.65 1.61
CA GLU A 73 8.36 8.76 0.68
C GLU A 73 7.45 9.93 1.07
N SER A 74 8.04 11.12 1.13
CA SER A 74 7.27 12.34 1.36
C SER A 74 6.45 12.65 0.11
N VAL A 75 5.20 13.10 0.30
CA VAL A 75 4.40 13.64 -0.80
C VAL A 75 5.07 14.94 -1.27
N PRO A 76 5.43 15.06 -2.57
CA PRO A 76 5.98 16.30 -3.10
C PRO A 76 5.05 17.48 -2.80
N ASP A 77 5.60 18.57 -2.25
CA ASP A 77 4.88 19.77 -1.82
C ASP A 77 3.74 19.52 -0.80
N GLY A 78 3.71 18.33 -0.19
CA GLY A 78 2.75 17.97 0.85
C GLY A 78 3.15 18.52 2.22
N THR A 79 2.17 18.73 3.09
CA THR A 79 2.42 19.04 4.50
C THR A 79 3.14 17.88 5.17
N SER A 80 4.21 18.17 5.90
CA SER A 80 4.80 17.19 6.83
C SER A 80 3.76 16.81 7.88
N VAL A 81 3.66 15.51 8.17
CA VAL A 81 2.95 14.97 9.34
C VAL A 81 3.92 14.49 10.43
N GLN A 82 5.24 14.65 10.19
CA GLN A 82 6.26 14.65 11.25
C GLN A 82 6.27 16.01 11.94
#